data_AF-A0A7R9UT29-F1
#
_entry.id   AF-A0A7R9UT29-F1
#
_cell.length_a   1.000
_cell.length_b   1.000
_cell.length_c   1.000
_cell.angle_alpha   90.00
_cell.angle_beta   90.00
_cell.angle_gamma   90.00
#
_symmetry.space_group_name_H-M   'P 1'
#
loop_
_entity.id
_entity.type
_entity.pdbx_description
1 polymer ?
#
loop_
_entity_poly.entity_id
_entity_poly.type
_entity_poly.pdbx_seq_one_letter_code
_entity_poly.pdbx_strand_id
1 'polypeptide(L)'
;AIGSALKIDASYLSPNVNLASRLEAATKQYGVRILLSEQVVSVMSAKCKACLRKVDRVTVKGSARPLTLYTLDIAEDEDNQLVAAELDPTVLPSDEEAAEREDELQRQISTLHEIEDESELV
;
A
#
# COMPACT_ATOMS: atom_id res chain seq x y z
N ALA A 1 23.46 -8.24 1.29
CA ALA A 1 23.96 -7.32 0.25
C ALA A 1 24.63 -8.13 -0.85
N ILE A 2 24.26 -7.93 -2.11
CA ILE A 2 24.90 -8.57 -3.27
C ILE A 2 25.74 -7.48 -3.94
N GLY A 3 27.06 -7.59 -3.86
CA GLY A 3 28.01 -6.61 -4.38
C GLY A 3 29.45 -7.03 -4.08
N SER A 4 30.39 -6.73 -4.98
CA SER A 4 31.82 -6.94 -4.71
C SER A 4 32.35 -5.84 -3.80
N ALA A 5 33.54 -6.02 -3.23
CA ALA A 5 34.13 -5.15 -2.21
C ALA A 5 34.20 -3.64 -2.58
N LEU A 6 34.01 -3.27 -3.85
CA LEU A 6 34.04 -1.89 -4.35
C LEU A 6 32.69 -1.34 -4.85
N LYS A 7 31.61 -2.13 -4.80
CA LYS A 7 30.27 -1.70 -5.24
C LYS A 7 29.22 -2.39 -4.40
N ILE A 8 28.75 -1.70 -3.36
CA ILE A 8 27.64 -2.15 -2.53
C ILE A 8 26.38 -1.44 -3.04
N ASP A 9 25.61 -2.13 -3.88
CA ASP A 9 24.26 -1.69 -4.22
C ASP A 9 23.30 -2.16 -3.13
N ALA A 10 22.52 -1.23 -2.57
CA ALA A 10 21.45 -1.53 -1.63
C ALA A 10 20.26 -2.15 -2.38
N SER A 11 20.42 -3.38 -2.84
CA SER A 11 19.36 -4.14 -3.52
C SER A 11 18.45 -4.81 -2.50
N TYR A 12 17.16 -4.51 -2.53
CA TYR A 12 16.15 -5.18 -1.72
C TYR A 12 15.66 -6.43 -2.45
N LEU A 13 15.94 -7.60 -1.88
CA LEU A 13 15.51 -8.89 -2.44
C LEU A 13 14.36 -9.43 -1.60
N SER A 14 13.14 -9.37 -2.13
CA SER A 14 11.95 -9.88 -1.47
C SER A 14 10.94 -10.41 -2.48
N PRO A 15 10.14 -11.43 -2.13
CA PRO A 15 8.99 -11.85 -2.92
C PRO A 15 8.04 -10.68 -3.28
N ASN A 16 7.96 -9.66 -2.42
CA ASN A 16 7.14 -8.47 -2.66
C ASN A 16 7.66 -7.62 -3.82
N VAL A 17 8.98 -7.57 -4.04
CA VAL A 17 9.59 -6.89 -5.20
C VAL A 17 9.23 -7.61 -6.50
N ASN A 18 9.27 -8.94 -6.47
CA ASN A 18 8.87 -9.76 -7.61
C ASN A 18 7.37 -9.61 -7.91
N LEU A 19 6.53 -9.50 -6.88
CA LEU A 19 5.10 -9.23 -7.04
C LEU A 19 4.87 -7.86 -7.69
N ALA A 20 5.55 -6.80 -7.21
CA ALA A 20 5.44 -5.46 -7.76
C ALA A 20 5.83 -5.42 -9.26
N SER A 21 6.93 -6.07 -9.64
CA SER A 21 7.32 -6.20 -11.06
C SER A 21 6.28 -6.93 -11.91
N ARG A 22 5.62 -7.96 -11.36
CA ARG A 22 4.54 -8.66 -12.06
C ARG A 22 3.30 -7.79 -12.21
N LEU A 23 2.95 -7.01 -11.19
CA LEU A 23 1.82 -6.07 -11.25
C LEU A 23 2.09 -4.99 -12.30
N GLU A 24 3.31 -4.44 -12.38
CA GLU A 24 3.70 -3.50 -13.43
C GLU A 24 3.55 -4.13 -14.81
N ALA A 25 4.06 -5.35 -15.04
CA ALA A 25 3.89 -6.03 -16.32
C ALA A 25 2.41 -6.29 -16.66
N ALA A 26 1.58 -6.57 -15.65
CA ALA A 26 0.15 -6.80 -15.80
C ALA A 26 -0.63 -5.53 -16.15
N THR A 27 -0.16 -4.33 -15.79
CA THR A 27 -0.82 -3.06 -16.18
C THR A 27 -1.08 -2.99 -17.68
N LYS A 28 -0.12 -3.46 -18.50
CA LYS A 28 -0.22 -3.51 -19.96
C LYS A 28 -1.30 -4.47 -20.45
N GLN A 29 -1.55 -5.56 -19.72
CA GLN A 29 -2.59 -6.55 -20.06
C GLN A 29 -3.98 -6.02 -19.71
N TYR A 30 -4.10 -5.32 -18.57
CA TYR A 30 -5.36 -4.73 -18.13
C TYR A 30 -5.68 -3.38 -18.77
N GLY A 31 -4.72 -2.75 -19.47
CA GLY A 31 -4.90 -1.45 -20.11
C GLY A 31 -5.03 -0.28 -19.13
N VAL A 32 -4.56 -0.45 -17.89
CA VAL A 32 -4.63 0.56 -16.82
C VAL A 32 -3.23 1.13 -16.55
N ARG A 33 -3.16 2.35 -15.99
CA ARG A 33 -1.87 2.96 -15.61
C ARG A 33 -1.34 2.44 -14.28
N ILE A 34 -2.22 2.14 -13.33
CA ILE A 34 -1.87 1.77 -11.96
C ILE A 34 -2.66 0.53 -11.58
N LEU A 35 -1.95 -0.47 -11.03
CA LEU A 35 -2.55 -1.69 -10.50
C LEU A 35 -2.03 -1.92 -9.08
N LEU A 36 -2.95 -2.10 -8.15
CA LEU A 36 -2.67 -2.20 -6.71
C LEU A 36 -3.10 -3.57 -6.20
N SER A 37 -2.31 -4.09 -5.26
CA SER A 37 -2.63 -5.33 -4.56
C SER A 37 -3.55 -5.06 -3.37
N GLU A 38 -4.35 -6.06 -2.99
CA GLU A 38 -5.22 -6.01 -1.82
C GLU A 38 -4.51 -5.57 -0.53
N GLN A 39 -3.26 -5.99 -0.32
CA GLN A 39 -2.49 -5.61 0.87
C GLN A 39 -2.16 -4.12 0.92
N VAL A 40 -1.93 -3.49 -0.23
CA VAL A 40 -1.72 -2.04 -0.29
C VAL A 40 -3.04 -1.34 0.01
N VAL A 41 -4.12 -1.80 -0.61
CA VAL A 41 -5.46 -1.22 -0.40
C VAL A 41 -5.93 -1.35 1.05
N SER A 42 -5.56 -2.41 1.77
CA SER A 42 -5.95 -2.56 3.18
C SER A 42 -5.38 -1.47 4.08
N VAL A 43 -4.15 -0.99 3.81
CA VAL A 43 -3.46 0.01 4.62
C VAL A 43 -3.67 1.46 4.15
N MET A 44 -4.31 1.66 2.99
CA MET A 44 -4.63 3.00 2.49
C MET A 44 -5.70 3.71 3.33
N SER A 45 -5.73 5.04 3.26
CA SER A 45 -6.78 5.85 3.87
C SER A 45 -8.15 5.58 3.21
N ALA A 46 -9.23 5.80 3.96
CA ALA A 46 -10.60 5.61 3.44
C ALA A 46 -10.88 6.46 2.20
N LYS A 47 -10.34 7.70 2.17
CA LYS A 47 -10.45 8.60 1.01
C LYS A 47 -9.86 7.98 -0.25
N CYS A 48 -8.64 7.44 -0.16
CA CYS A 48 -8.03 6.77 -1.31
C CYS A 48 -8.79 5.52 -1.73
N LYS A 49 -9.32 4.72 -0.79
CA LYS A 49 -10.11 3.52 -1.10
C LYS A 49 -11.39 3.85 -1.89
N ALA A 50 -11.98 5.03 -1.69
CA ALA A 50 -13.16 5.46 -2.43
C ALA A 50 -12.90 5.68 -3.93
N CYS A 51 -11.66 6.01 -4.31
CA CYS A 51 -11.25 6.22 -5.70
C CYS A 51 -10.77 4.93 -6.39
N LEU A 52 -10.82 3.78 -5.69
CA LEU A 52 -10.34 2.51 -6.22
C LEU A 52 -11.49 1.66 -6.74
N ARG A 53 -11.28 1.08 -7.92
CA ARG A 53 -12.15 0.06 -8.50
C ARG A 53 -11.47 -1.29 -8.48
N LYS A 54 -12.21 -2.32 -8.09
CA LYS A 54 -11.74 -3.71 -8.18
C LYS A 54 -11.68 -4.15 -9.64
N VAL A 55 -10.53 -4.67 -10.06
CA VAL A 55 -10.27 -5.09 -11.45
C VAL A 55 -10.50 -6.59 -11.60
N ASP A 56 -9.76 -7.39 -10.83
CA ASP A 56 -9.78 -8.84 -10.96
C ASP A 56 -9.31 -9.53 -9.66
N ARG A 57 -9.44 -10.85 -9.58
CA ARG A 57 -8.90 -11.69 -8.52
C ARG A 57 -8.09 -12.83 -9.14
N VAL A 58 -6.77 -12.73 -9.08
CA VAL A 58 -5.86 -13.64 -9.76
C VAL A 58 -5.01 -14.45 -8.78
N THR A 59 -4.58 -15.63 -9.21
CA THR A 59 -3.62 -16.44 -8.44
C THR A 59 -2.26 -16.36 -9.12
N VAL A 60 -1.24 -15.88 -8.41
CA VAL A 60 0.12 -15.75 -8.96
C VAL A 60 0.86 -17.07 -8.86
N LYS A 61 1.69 -17.39 -9.86
CA LYS A 61 2.54 -18.58 -9.84
C LYS A 61 3.46 -18.54 -8.61
N GLY A 62 3.28 -19.50 -7.70
CA GLY A 62 4.02 -19.59 -6.43
C GLY A 62 3.24 -19.15 -5.18
N SER A 63 2.02 -18.63 -5.32
CA SER A 63 1.11 -18.38 -4.19
C SER A 63 -0.17 -19.19 -4.38
N ALA A 64 -0.55 -19.97 -3.37
CA ALA A 64 -1.85 -20.65 -3.34
C ALA A 64 -3.00 -19.68 -2.98
N ARG A 65 -2.68 -18.50 -2.41
CA ARG A 65 -3.67 -17.52 -2.02
C ARG A 65 -3.98 -16.59 -3.20
N PRO A 66 -5.26 -16.45 -3.59
CA PRO A 66 -5.67 -15.54 -4.65
C PRO A 66 -5.51 -14.09 -4.17
N LEU A 67 -4.99 -13.24 -5.04
CA LEU A 67 -4.76 -11.82 -4.81
C LEU A 67 -5.83 -11.00 -5.53
N THR A 68 -6.50 -10.11 -4.81
CA THR A 68 -7.40 -9.13 -5.42
C THR A 68 -6.62 -7.93 -5.94
N LEU A 69 -6.95 -7.51 -7.16
CA LEU A 69 -6.34 -6.38 -7.84
C LEU A 69 -7.31 -5.21 -7.93
N TYR A 70 -6.78 -4.01 -7.73
CA TYR A 70 -7.51 -2.75 -7.79
C TYR A 70 -6.82 -1.79 -8.75
N THR A 71 -7.58 -0.91 -9.37
CA THR A 71 -7.09 0.21 -10.17
C THR A 71 -7.61 1.50 -9.57
N LEU A 72 -6.90 2.58 -9.85
CA LEU A 72 -7.29 3.92 -9.46
C LEU A 72 -7.99 4.58 -10.65
N ASP A 73 -9.28 4.90 -10.46
CA ASP A 73 -10.08 5.60 -11.47
C ASP A 73 -10.09 7.09 -11.09
N ILE A 74 -9.22 7.90 -11.70
CA ILE A 74 -9.36 9.36 -11.68
C ILE A 74 -10.37 9.67 -12.78
N ALA A 75 -11.62 9.96 -12.41
CA ALA A 75 -12.57 10.47 -13.40
C ALA A 75 -11.98 11.76 -14.00
N GLU A 76 -11.79 11.76 -15.32
CA GLU A 76 -11.43 12.94 -16.13
C GLU A 76 -12.68 13.81 -16.43
N ASP A 77 -13.78 13.57 -15.71
CA ASP A 77 -14.99 14.38 -15.83
C ASP A 77 -14.79 15.68 -15.04
N GLU A 78 -15.11 16.82 -15.67
CA GLU A 78 -15.00 18.15 -15.07
C GLU A 78 -15.78 18.28 -13.73
N ASP A 79 -16.73 17.38 -13.47
CA ASP A 79 -17.50 17.28 -12.22
C ASP A 79 -16.73 16.64 -11.04
N ASN A 80 -15.57 16.01 -11.27
CA ASN A 80 -14.75 15.38 -10.21
C ASN A 80 -13.85 16.38 -9.45
N GLN A 81 -13.88 17.67 -9.82
CA GLN A 81 -13.12 18.73 -9.13
C GLN A 81 -13.50 18.88 -7.65
N LEU A 82 -14.69 18.44 -7.25
CA LEU A 82 -15.14 18.49 -5.85
C LEU A 82 -14.47 17.43 -4.95
N VAL A 83 -14.05 16.28 -5.50
CA VAL A 83 -13.39 15.22 -4.73
C VAL A 83 -11.87 15.39 -4.72
N ALA A 84 -11.31 15.93 -5.82
CA ALA A 84 -9.88 16.21 -5.93
C ALA A 84 -9.39 17.25 -4.90
N ALA A 85 -10.24 18.22 -4.53
CA ALA A 85 -9.91 19.23 -3.50
C ALA A 85 -9.74 18.62 -2.08
N GLU A 86 -10.45 17.53 -1.76
CA GLU A 86 -10.34 16.85 -0.47
C GLU A 86 -9.18 15.82 -0.39
N LEU A 87 -8.53 15.55 -1.52
CA LEU A 87 -7.51 14.54 -1.73
C LEU A 87 -6.15 15.12 -2.13
N ASP A 88 -6.02 16.45 -2.12
CA ASP A 88 -4.77 17.12 -2.46
C ASP A 88 -3.65 16.70 -1.49
N PRO A 89 -2.62 15.95 -1.96
CA PRO A 89 -1.51 15.53 -1.13
C PRO A 89 -0.62 16.70 -0.67
N THR A 90 -0.84 17.90 -1.21
CA THR A 90 -0.18 19.14 -0.78
C THR A 90 -0.86 19.74 0.46
N VAL A 91 -2.08 19.31 0.79
CA VAL A 91 -2.71 19.59 2.08
C VAL A 91 -2.10 18.62 3.09
N LEU A 92 -0.89 18.97 3.54
CA LEU A 92 -0.30 18.34 4.72
C LEU A 92 -1.27 18.55 5.90
N PRO A 93 -1.64 17.48 6.64
CA PRO A 93 -2.27 17.68 7.94
C PRO A 93 -1.39 18.64 8.74
N SER A 94 -1.98 19.53 9.52
CA SER A 94 -1.20 20.43 10.38
C SER A 94 -0.23 19.58 11.23
N ASP A 95 0.95 20.11 11.56
CA ASP A 95 1.98 19.36 12.31
C ASP A 95 1.41 18.72 13.60
N GLU A 96 0.34 19.31 14.16
CA GLU A 96 -0.42 18.79 15.30
C GLU A 96 -1.18 17.48 14.98
N GLU A 97 -1.91 17.42 13.87
CA GLU A 97 -2.68 16.22 13.45
C GLU A 97 -1.76 15.05 13.08
N ALA A 98 -0.57 15.34 12.53
CA ALA A 98 0.42 14.32 12.23
C ALA A 98 1.06 13.75 13.51
N ALA A 99 1.39 14.61 14.47
CA ALA A 99 1.95 14.21 15.75
C ALA A 99 0.97 13.35 16.57
N GLU A 100 -0.31 13.72 16.62
CA GLU A 100 -1.34 12.94 17.33
C GLU A 100 -1.51 11.53 16.76
N ARG A 101 -1.42 11.40 15.42
CA ARG A 101 -1.56 10.12 14.72
C ARG A 101 -0.36 9.20 14.95
N GLU A 102 0.84 9.77 15.04
CA GLU A 102 2.06 9.03 15.36
C GLU A 102 2.08 8.57 16.82
N ASP A 103 1.61 9.41 17.74
CA ASP A 103 1.44 9.07 19.16
C ASP A 103 0.42 7.93 19.34
N GLU A 104 -0.69 7.96 18.60
CA GLU A 104 -1.72 6.92 18.65
C GLU A 104 -1.20 5.59 18.10
N LEU A 105 -0.47 5.61 16.98
CA LEU A 105 0.15 4.42 16.41
C LEU A 105 1.22 3.85 17.35
N GLN A 106 2.04 4.69 17.99
CA GLN A 106 3.01 4.24 18.98
C GLN A 106 2.35 3.61 20.21
N ARG A 107 1.22 4.15 20.68
CA ARG A 107 0.44 3.52 21.77
C ARG A 107 -0.13 2.17 21.34
N GLN A 108 -0.73 2.08 20.16
CA GLN A 108 -1.28 0.82 19.65
C GLN A 108 -0.20 -0.26 19.50
N ILE A 109 1.00 0.10 19.01
CA ILE A 109 2.14 -0.82 18.88
C ILE A 109 2.65 -1.25 20.27
N SER A 110 2.76 -0.32 21.24
CA SER A 110 3.16 -0.64 22.61
C SER A 110 2.18 -1.60 23.28
N THR A 111 0.87 -1.36 23.14
CA THR A 111 -0.16 -2.23 23.70
C THR A 111 -0.14 -3.62 23.07
N LEU A 112 0.14 -3.72 21.77
CA LEU A 112 0.30 -5.02 21.09
C LEU A 112 1.50 -5.81 21.63
N HIS A 113 2.64 -5.16 21.89
CA HIS A 113 3.78 -5.84 22.50
C HIS A 113 3.51 -6.27 23.95
N GLU A 114 2.82 -5.48 24.77
CA GLU A 114 2.46 -5.89 26.14
C GLU A 114 1.54 -7.12 26.16
N ILE A 115 0.67 -7.28 25.15
CA ILE A 115 -0.20 -8.45 25.02
C ILE A 115 0.59 -9.69 24.56
N GLU A 116 1.61 -9.54 23.73
CA GLU A 116 2.46 -10.65 23.29
C GLU A 116 3.35 -11.18 24.44
N ASP A 117 3.90 -10.32 25.28
CA ASP A 117 4.71 -10.70 26.46
C ASP A 117 3.92 -11.49 27.52
N GLU A 118 2.64 -11.16 27.75
CA GLU A 118 1.77 -11.93 28.67
C GLU A 118 1.36 -13.29 28.08
N SER A 119 1.40 -13.46 26.76
CA SER A 119 1.01 -14.71 26.07
C SER A 119 2.11 -15.78 26.04
N GLU A 120 3.38 -15.40 26.26
CA GLU A 120 4.51 -16.36 26.41
C GLU A 120 4.71 -16.87 27.85
N LEU A 121 3.91 -16.40 28.82
CA LEU A 121 4.00 -16.76 30.24
C LEU A 121 3.00 -17.83 30.71
N VAL A 122 2.28 -18.50 29.81
CA VAL A 122 1.41 -19.67 30.10
C VAL A 122 1.88 -20.91 29.35
#